data_AF-A0A3C0TPP4-F1
#
_entry.id   AF-A0A3C0TPP4-F1
#
_cell.length_a   1.000
_cell.length_b   1.000
_cell.length_c   1.000
_cell.angle_alpha   90.00
_cell.angle_beta   90.00
_cell.angle_gamma   90.00
#
_symmetry.space_group_name_H-M   'P 1'
#
loop_
_entity.id
_entity.type
_entity.pdbx_description
1 polymer ?
#
loop_
_entity_poly.entity_id
_entity_poly.type
_entity_poly.pdbx_seq_one_letter_code
_entity_poly.pdbx_strand_id
1 'polypeptide(L)'
;MHDIRHPIQCIIPPYMLDAMVQKGAKKVRSSALKAMKQSDHLRMQRSMMQEQPRVDREGLMAAVEAHTCRLTRRVYDARNHETLPGYLTRGEGDPPTHDGAVDEAYDGAGDTWNLYHDEYGRCSIDDRGMILDQTVHYGEEYNNAFWNGEQMVYGDGDGELFARFTTDVDIIAHELTHGVTQYEAALV
;
A
#
# COMPACT_ATOMS: atom_id res chain seq x y z
N MET A 1 -29.67 -4.44 -10.26
CA MET A 1 -28.53 -3.53 -10.48
C MET A 1 -27.28 -4.34 -10.18
N HIS A 2 -26.48 -4.64 -11.20
CA HIS A 2 -25.18 -5.24 -10.96
C HIS A 2 -24.34 -4.13 -10.34
N ASP A 3 -24.08 -4.26 -9.04
CA ASP A 3 -23.15 -3.41 -8.33
C ASP A 3 -21.80 -3.62 -9.02
N ILE A 4 -21.35 -2.61 -9.77
CA ILE A 4 -20.06 -2.66 -10.44
C ILE A 4 -19.05 -2.62 -9.30
N ARG A 5 -18.62 -3.81 -8.86
CA ARG A 5 -17.51 -3.95 -7.93
C ARG A 5 -16.31 -3.33 -8.61
N HIS A 6 -15.94 -2.13 -8.20
CA HIS A 6 -14.62 -1.61 -8.45
C HIS A 6 -13.76 -2.30 -7.40
N PRO A 7 -12.96 -3.33 -7.74
CA PRO A 7 -12.05 -3.94 -6.78
C PRO A 7 -11.01 -2.88 -6.45
N ILE A 8 -11.30 -2.10 -5.43
CA ILE A 8 -10.30 -1.22 -4.87
C ILE A 8 -9.31 -2.11 -4.15
N GLN A 9 -8.06 -1.83 -4.47
CA GLN A 9 -6.81 -2.54 -4.26
C GLN A 9 -6.54 -2.65 -2.77
N CYS A 10 -7.31 -3.54 -2.14
CA CYS A 10 -7.23 -3.87 -0.74
C CYS A 10 -7.20 -5.40 -0.67
N ILE A 11 -6.24 -5.92 0.07
CA ILE A 11 -6.05 -7.37 0.16
C ILE A 11 -7.24 -8.07 0.83
N ILE A 12 -7.89 -7.42 1.80
CA ILE A 12 -9.11 -7.94 2.45
C ILE A 12 -10.36 -7.34 1.80
N PRO A 13 -11.18 -8.16 1.11
CA PRO A 13 -12.37 -7.68 0.43
C PRO A 13 -13.54 -7.41 1.39
N PRO A 14 -14.49 -6.51 1.02
CA PRO A 14 -15.59 -6.10 1.89
C PRO A 14 -16.43 -7.26 2.46
N TYR A 15 -16.70 -8.28 1.65
CA TYR A 15 -17.53 -9.42 2.09
C TYR A 15 -16.85 -10.26 3.18
N MET A 16 -15.51 -10.26 3.27
CA MET A 16 -14.80 -10.92 4.37
C MET A 16 -14.94 -10.11 5.65
N LEU A 17 -14.81 -8.78 5.56
CA LEU A 17 -15.05 -7.89 6.70
C LEU A 17 -16.50 -8.01 7.20
N ASP A 18 -17.49 -8.08 6.30
CA ASP A 18 -18.89 -8.33 6.67
C ASP A 18 -19.05 -9.65 7.43
N ALA A 19 -18.40 -10.71 6.95
CA ALA A 19 -18.43 -12.01 7.62
C ALA A 19 -17.80 -11.96 9.02
N MET A 20 -16.71 -11.19 9.19
CA MET A 20 -16.08 -10.96 10.50
C MET A 20 -17.01 -10.18 11.44
N VAL A 21 -17.70 -9.14 10.95
CA VAL A 21 -18.69 -8.39 11.73
C VAL A 21 -19.85 -9.28 12.18
N GLN A 22 -20.33 -10.16 11.32
CA GLN A 22 -21.46 -11.04 11.64
C GLN A 22 -21.06 -12.18 12.59
N LYS A 23 -19.91 -12.83 12.34
CA LYS A 23 -19.55 -14.12 12.96
C LYS A 23 -18.43 -14.03 14.00
N GLY A 24 -17.64 -12.96 13.98
CA GLY A 24 -16.46 -12.83 14.84
C GLY A 24 -16.77 -12.63 16.32
N ALA A 25 -15.75 -12.86 17.16
CA ALA A 25 -15.77 -12.43 18.55
C ALA A 25 -15.77 -10.89 18.66
N LYS A 26 -16.00 -10.34 19.86
CA LYS A 26 -16.11 -8.88 20.06
C LYS A 26 -14.92 -8.10 19.49
N LYS A 27 -13.70 -8.61 19.64
CA LYS A 27 -12.47 -7.97 19.13
C LYS A 27 -12.46 -7.94 17.60
N VAL A 28 -12.56 -9.12 16.97
CA VAL A 28 -12.67 -9.28 15.50
C VAL A 28 -13.78 -8.42 14.89
N ARG A 29 -14.95 -8.34 15.54
CA ARG A 29 -16.05 -7.48 15.06
C ARG A 29 -15.65 -6.01 15.07
N SER A 30 -14.99 -5.57 16.14
CA SER A 30 -14.55 -4.18 16.30
C SER A 30 -13.47 -3.82 15.29
N SER A 31 -12.46 -4.67 15.10
CA SER A 31 -11.40 -4.46 14.11
C SER A 31 -11.95 -4.47 12.68
N ALA A 32 -12.87 -5.38 12.36
CA ALA A 32 -13.54 -5.41 11.06
C ALA A 32 -14.35 -4.12 10.77
N LEU A 33 -15.13 -3.62 11.74
CA LEU A 33 -15.87 -2.37 11.57
C LEU A 33 -14.95 -1.15 11.34
N LYS A 34 -13.83 -1.08 12.06
CA LYS A 34 -12.79 -0.06 11.82
C LYS A 34 -12.25 -0.19 10.39
N ALA A 35 -11.85 -1.40 10.01
CA ALA A 35 -11.27 -1.68 8.71
C ALA A 35 -12.22 -1.35 7.54
N MET A 36 -13.53 -1.62 7.69
CA MET A 36 -14.54 -1.23 6.71
C MET A 36 -14.61 0.28 6.53
N LYS A 37 -14.71 1.04 7.64
CA LYS A 37 -14.78 2.50 7.60
C LYS A 37 -13.54 3.12 6.93
N GLN A 38 -12.35 2.63 7.28
CA GLN A 38 -11.08 3.09 6.71
C GLN A 38 -10.99 2.72 5.22
N SER A 39 -11.36 1.49 4.86
CA SER A 39 -11.42 1.06 3.45
C SER A 39 -12.38 1.93 2.64
N ASP A 40 -13.56 2.25 3.17
CA ASP A 40 -14.54 3.10 2.48
C ASP A 40 -14.04 4.53 2.30
N HIS A 41 -13.31 5.08 3.28
CA HIS A 41 -12.67 6.39 3.13
C HIS A 41 -11.64 6.39 2.01
N LEU A 42 -10.78 5.37 1.95
CA LEU A 42 -9.81 5.18 0.88
C LEU A 42 -10.49 5.08 -0.49
N ARG A 43 -11.60 4.33 -0.57
CA ARG A 43 -12.35 4.20 -1.81
C ARG A 43 -12.83 5.55 -2.32
N MET A 44 -13.37 6.37 -1.42
CA MET A 44 -13.80 7.73 -1.76
C MET A 44 -12.63 8.61 -2.19
N GLN A 45 -11.50 8.58 -1.48
CA GLN A 45 -10.30 9.35 -1.85
C GLN A 45 -9.82 8.99 -3.26
N ARG A 46 -9.75 7.69 -3.59
CA ARG A 46 -9.30 7.23 -4.91
C ARG A 46 -10.24 7.65 -6.04
N SER A 47 -11.55 7.55 -5.83
CA SER A 47 -12.53 8.04 -6.80
C SER A 47 -12.36 9.54 -7.05
N MET A 48 -12.08 10.33 -6.02
CA MET A 48 -11.78 11.77 -6.18
C MET A 48 -10.46 12.03 -6.92
N MET A 49 -9.43 11.21 -6.71
CA MET A 49 -8.13 11.34 -7.40
C MET A 49 -8.19 10.91 -8.87
N GLN A 50 -8.99 9.92 -9.24
CA GLN A 50 -9.18 9.51 -10.63
C GLN A 50 -9.86 10.59 -11.49
N GLU A 51 -10.67 11.47 -10.88
CA GLU A 51 -11.35 12.57 -11.57
C GLU A 51 -10.50 13.84 -11.71
N GLN A 52 -9.31 13.90 -11.09
CA GLN A 52 -8.40 15.03 -11.24
C GLN A 52 -7.45 14.83 -12.45
N PRO A 53 -7.27 15.83 -13.32
CA PRO A 53 -6.23 15.77 -14.33
C PRO A 53 -4.88 15.64 -13.62
N ARG A 54 -4.05 14.67 -14.02
CA ARG A 54 -2.69 14.49 -13.50
C ARG A 54 -1.91 15.78 -13.78
N VAL A 55 -1.85 16.69 -12.81
CA VAL A 55 -1.08 17.92 -12.95
C VAL A 55 0.39 17.56 -12.68
N ASP A 56 1.24 17.73 -13.68
CA ASP A 56 2.67 17.40 -13.68
C ASP A 56 3.54 18.32 -12.78
N ARG A 57 2.99 18.90 -11.71
CA ARG A 57 3.62 20.00 -10.98
C ARG A 57 4.94 19.64 -10.28
N GLU A 58 5.23 18.35 -10.10
CA GLU A 58 6.52 17.83 -9.60
C GLU A 58 7.45 17.33 -10.72
N GLY A 59 6.93 17.21 -11.95
CA GLY A 59 7.61 16.57 -13.08
C GLY A 59 8.87 17.31 -13.54
N LEU A 60 9.01 18.61 -13.27
CA LEU A 60 10.17 19.37 -13.73
C LEU A 60 11.40 19.25 -12.83
N MET A 61 11.24 19.01 -11.52
CA MET A 61 12.39 18.75 -10.62
C MET A 61 12.72 17.26 -10.55
N ALA A 62 11.71 16.38 -10.54
CA ALA A 62 11.92 14.94 -10.55
C ALA A 62 12.56 14.44 -11.87
N ALA A 63 12.22 15.02 -13.03
CA ALA A 63 12.82 14.62 -14.31
C ALA A 63 14.33 14.92 -14.42
N VAL A 64 14.87 15.80 -13.59
CA VAL A 64 16.32 16.12 -13.59
C VAL A 64 17.11 15.09 -12.75
N GLU A 65 16.48 14.45 -11.75
CA GLU A 65 17.08 13.35 -10.97
C GLU A 65 16.73 11.95 -11.53
N ALA A 66 15.57 11.79 -12.19
CA ALA A 66 15.03 10.52 -12.67
C ALA A 66 15.46 10.16 -14.10
N HIS A 67 16.77 10.03 -14.35
CA HIS A 67 17.30 9.42 -15.59
C HIS A 67 18.09 8.13 -15.36
N THR A 68 18.12 7.63 -14.12
CA THR A 68 18.72 6.32 -13.82
C THR A 68 17.68 5.43 -13.20
N CYS A 69 17.42 4.29 -13.83
CA CYS A 69 16.57 3.28 -13.26
C CYS A 69 17.22 2.71 -11.99
N ARG A 70 16.82 3.22 -10.83
CA ARG A 70 17.43 2.89 -9.56
C ARG A 70 16.35 2.70 -8.50
N LEU A 71 16.45 1.60 -7.77
CA LEU A 71 15.65 1.35 -6.58
C LEU A 71 15.84 2.48 -5.55
N THR A 72 14.74 3.10 -5.15
CA THR A 72 14.68 4.06 -4.04
C THR A 72 13.44 3.77 -3.20
N ARG A 73 13.64 3.36 -1.95
CA ARG A 73 12.58 3.06 -0.99
C ARG A 73 12.53 4.05 0.16
N ARG A 74 11.34 4.31 0.67
CA ARG A 74 11.12 5.05 1.93
C ARG A 74 10.01 4.37 2.71
N VAL A 75 10.33 3.93 3.92
CA VAL A 75 9.37 3.33 4.85
C VAL A 75 9.08 4.31 5.98
N TYR A 76 7.81 4.59 6.17
CA TYR A 76 7.27 5.50 7.16
C TYR A 76 6.49 4.74 8.23
N ASP A 77 6.47 5.28 9.45
CA ASP A 77 5.70 4.80 10.58
C ASP A 77 4.54 5.77 10.88
N ALA A 78 3.30 5.27 10.77
CA ALA A 78 2.11 6.04 11.09
C ALA A 78 1.79 6.10 12.61
N ARG A 79 2.49 5.32 13.44
CA ARG A 79 2.34 5.26 14.91
C ARG A 79 0.91 5.00 15.35
N ASN A 80 0.23 4.08 14.67
CA ASN A 80 -1.17 3.72 14.85
C ASN A 80 -2.16 4.86 14.60
N HIS A 81 -1.72 5.94 13.94
CA HIS A 81 -2.61 6.96 13.38
C HIS A 81 -3.01 6.63 11.95
N GLU A 82 -4.03 7.34 11.45
CA GLU A 82 -4.53 7.19 10.07
C GLU A 82 -3.97 8.27 9.13
N THR A 83 -3.00 9.07 9.59
CA THR A 83 -2.38 10.15 8.81
C THR A 83 -1.18 9.63 8.02
N LEU A 84 -1.20 9.82 6.70
CA LEU A 84 -0.13 9.40 5.79
C LEU A 84 0.78 10.58 5.38
N PRO A 85 2.06 10.33 5.01
CA PRO A 85 2.75 9.04 5.12
C PRO A 85 3.23 8.74 6.56
N GLY A 86 3.20 9.70 7.47
CA GLY A 86 3.73 9.54 8.82
C GLY A 86 5.20 9.94 8.93
N TYR A 87 5.97 9.26 9.78
CA TYR A 87 7.36 9.59 10.08
C TYR A 87 8.32 8.71 9.30
N LEU A 88 9.27 9.28 8.55
CA LEU A 88 10.28 8.48 7.85
C LEU A 88 11.13 7.69 8.86
N THR A 89 11.16 6.37 8.72
CA THR A 89 11.81 5.44 9.66
C THR A 89 12.97 4.69 9.00
N ARG A 90 12.88 4.39 7.70
CA ARG A 90 13.97 3.75 6.94
C ARG A 90 14.01 4.22 5.49
N GLY A 91 15.16 4.72 5.03
CA GLY A 91 15.40 5.14 3.65
C GLY A 91 16.29 4.18 2.86
N GLU A 92 16.44 4.43 1.56
CA GLU A 92 17.32 3.65 0.69
C GLU A 92 18.77 3.63 1.21
N GLY A 93 19.34 2.44 1.42
CA GLY A 93 20.67 2.25 1.99
C GLY A 93 20.79 2.31 3.51
N ASP A 94 19.72 2.68 4.24
CA ASP A 94 19.75 2.70 5.70
C ASP A 94 19.78 1.28 6.30
N PRO A 95 20.45 1.09 7.45
CA PRO A 95 20.49 -0.21 8.13
C PRO A 95 19.09 -0.63 8.62
N PRO A 96 18.87 -1.94 8.88
CA PRO A 96 17.64 -2.43 9.50
C PRO A 96 17.32 -1.71 10.83
N THR A 97 16.04 -1.48 11.09
CA THR A 97 15.59 -0.69 12.25
C THR A 97 15.28 -1.55 13.47
N HIS A 98 15.23 -2.88 13.28
CA HIS A 98 14.75 -3.87 14.25
C HIS A 98 13.24 -3.80 14.53
N ASP A 99 12.51 -2.99 13.76
CA ASP A 99 11.06 -3.10 13.66
C ASP A 99 10.72 -4.07 12.52
N GLY A 100 10.06 -5.16 12.85
CA GLY A 100 9.72 -6.21 11.88
C GLY A 100 8.86 -5.68 10.73
N ALA A 101 7.89 -4.81 10.99
CA ALA A 101 7.03 -4.29 9.92
C ALA A 101 7.80 -3.38 8.97
N VAL A 102 8.66 -2.51 9.53
CA VAL A 102 9.49 -1.60 8.74
C VAL A 102 10.48 -2.37 7.88
N ASP A 103 11.16 -3.35 8.46
CA ASP A 103 12.19 -4.12 7.76
C ASP A 103 11.59 -5.03 6.69
N GLU A 104 10.47 -5.69 6.97
CA GLU A 104 9.73 -6.51 6.00
C GLU A 104 9.17 -5.69 4.83
N ALA A 105 8.57 -4.53 5.10
CA ALA A 105 8.09 -3.61 4.07
C ALA A 105 9.23 -3.14 3.16
N TYR A 106 10.37 -2.76 3.75
CA TYR A 106 11.55 -2.32 3.03
C TYR A 106 12.12 -3.41 2.10
N ASP A 107 12.27 -4.63 2.63
CA ASP A 107 12.86 -5.74 1.90
C ASP A 107 11.89 -6.23 0.81
N GLY A 108 10.61 -6.46 1.13
CA GLY A 108 9.60 -6.92 0.17
C GLY A 108 9.33 -5.93 -0.97
N ALA A 109 9.42 -4.61 -0.71
CA ALA A 109 9.38 -3.60 -1.77
C ALA A 109 10.58 -3.70 -2.71
N GLY A 110 11.76 -3.98 -2.16
CA GLY A 110 12.99 -4.17 -2.93
C GLY A 110 12.90 -5.41 -3.81
N ASP A 111 12.42 -6.53 -3.25
CA ASP A 111 12.23 -7.78 -3.99
C ASP A 111 11.21 -7.61 -5.12
N THR A 112 10.11 -6.91 -4.88
CA THR A 112 9.11 -6.60 -5.92
C THR A 112 9.71 -5.74 -7.02
N TRP A 113 10.51 -4.72 -6.68
CA TRP A 113 11.19 -3.88 -7.66
C TRP A 113 12.18 -4.70 -8.50
N ASN A 114 13.00 -5.55 -7.85
CA ASN A 114 13.97 -6.41 -8.52
C ASN A 114 13.27 -7.36 -9.51
N LEU A 115 12.14 -7.95 -9.12
CA LEU A 115 11.34 -8.77 -10.03
C LEU A 115 10.92 -7.99 -11.29
N TYR A 116 10.35 -6.79 -11.13
CA TYR A 116 9.95 -5.96 -12.28
C TYR A 116 11.13 -5.54 -13.14
N HIS A 117 12.25 -5.16 -12.53
CA HIS A 117 13.44 -4.73 -13.24
C HIS A 117 14.14 -5.88 -13.97
N ASP A 118 14.45 -6.95 -13.27
CA ASP A 118 15.31 -8.02 -13.77
C ASP A 118 14.59 -8.94 -14.76
N GLU A 119 13.31 -9.25 -14.52
CA GLU A 119 12.55 -10.18 -15.36
C GLU A 119 11.77 -9.47 -16.47
N TYR A 120 11.30 -8.24 -16.22
CA TYR A 120 10.46 -7.50 -17.17
C TYR A 120 11.13 -6.27 -17.78
N GLY A 121 12.33 -5.90 -17.32
CA GLY A 121 13.02 -4.68 -17.77
C GLY A 121 12.28 -3.38 -17.40
N ARG A 122 11.34 -3.45 -16.46
CA ARG A 122 10.48 -2.33 -16.07
C ARG A 122 11.14 -1.50 -14.99
N CYS A 123 11.12 -0.18 -15.15
CA CYS A 123 11.70 0.72 -14.17
C CYS A 123 10.72 1.18 -13.08
N SER A 124 10.60 0.40 -11.99
CA SER A 124 9.65 0.67 -10.89
C SER A 124 8.18 0.62 -11.33
N ILE A 125 7.28 1.11 -10.47
CA ILE A 125 5.82 1.00 -10.64
C ILE A 125 5.31 1.78 -11.86
N ASP A 126 5.93 2.91 -12.21
CA ASP A 126 5.50 3.80 -13.30
C ASP A 126 6.36 3.74 -14.57
N ASP A 127 7.29 2.79 -14.63
CA ASP A 127 8.32 2.65 -15.68
C ASP A 127 9.30 3.82 -15.81
N ARG A 128 9.38 4.70 -14.81
CA ARG A 128 10.28 5.87 -14.79
C ARG A 128 11.04 6.03 -13.48
N GLY A 129 11.14 4.97 -12.68
CA GLY A 129 11.91 4.99 -11.44
C GLY A 129 11.18 5.63 -10.26
N MET A 130 9.84 5.55 -10.22
CA MET A 130 9.03 5.97 -9.06
C MET A 130 9.64 5.48 -7.73
N ILE A 131 9.73 6.39 -6.76
CA ILE A 131 10.13 6.08 -5.38
C ILE A 131 9.04 5.19 -4.75
N LEU A 132 9.46 4.12 -4.07
CA LEU A 132 8.56 3.21 -3.38
C LEU A 132 8.32 3.71 -1.95
N ASP A 133 7.28 4.52 -1.78
CA ASP A 133 6.80 4.96 -0.48
C ASP A 133 5.90 3.91 0.15
N GLN A 134 6.17 3.60 1.41
CA GLN A 134 5.47 2.59 2.19
C GLN A 134 5.20 3.10 3.60
N THR A 135 3.98 2.93 4.11
CA THR A 135 3.61 3.29 5.48
C THR A 135 3.18 2.06 6.27
N VAL A 136 3.82 1.81 7.41
CA VAL A 136 3.46 0.73 8.35
C VAL A 136 2.77 1.28 9.59
N HIS A 137 2.24 0.38 10.43
CA HIS A 137 1.51 0.71 11.66
C HIS A 137 0.33 1.65 11.42
N TYR A 138 -0.37 1.48 10.29
CA TYR A 138 -1.52 2.30 9.94
C TYR A 138 -2.73 1.93 10.80
N GLY A 139 -3.22 2.89 11.57
CA GLY A 139 -4.35 2.69 12.47
C GLY A 139 -4.09 1.67 13.59
N GLU A 140 -5.13 1.40 14.37
CA GLU A 140 -5.09 0.40 15.44
C GLU A 140 -5.79 -0.89 15.00
N GLU A 141 -5.07 -2.01 15.07
CA GLU A 141 -5.60 -3.35 14.73
C GLU A 141 -6.25 -3.38 13.34
N TYR A 142 -5.65 -2.66 12.39
CA TYR A 142 -6.18 -2.53 11.05
C TYR A 142 -6.00 -3.82 10.26
N ASN A 143 -7.13 -4.44 9.91
CA ASN A 143 -7.18 -5.70 9.19
C ASN A 143 -7.17 -5.50 7.66
N ASN A 144 -6.19 -4.76 7.15
CA ASN A 144 -5.98 -4.61 5.71
C ASN A 144 -4.59 -4.10 5.34
N ALA A 145 -4.28 -4.19 4.05
CA ALA A 145 -3.21 -3.47 3.37
C ALA A 145 -3.71 -2.99 2.00
N PHE A 146 -3.12 -1.93 1.47
CA PHE A 146 -3.56 -1.34 0.20
C PHE A 146 -2.51 -0.47 -0.48
N TRP A 147 -2.57 -0.39 -1.80
CA TRP A 147 -2.05 0.74 -2.58
C TRP A 147 -3.08 1.88 -2.59
N ASN A 148 -2.68 3.11 -2.27
CA ASN A 148 -3.62 4.24 -2.22
C ASN A 148 -3.68 5.06 -3.52
N GLY A 149 -2.83 4.76 -4.50
CA GLY A 149 -2.63 5.56 -5.71
C GLY A 149 -1.23 6.14 -5.82
N GLU A 150 -0.55 6.32 -4.70
CA GLU A 150 0.76 6.98 -4.57
C GLU A 150 1.75 6.18 -3.72
N GLN A 151 1.28 5.46 -2.69
CA GLN A 151 2.09 4.71 -1.74
C GLN A 151 1.39 3.44 -1.25
N MET A 152 2.19 2.54 -0.68
CA MET A 152 1.73 1.36 0.06
C MET A 152 1.38 1.69 1.50
N VAL A 153 0.33 1.06 2.04
CA VAL A 153 -0.10 1.22 3.44
C VAL A 153 -0.43 -0.14 4.05
N TYR A 154 0.12 -0.44 5.23
CA TYR A 154 -0.06 -1.72 5.92
C TYR A 154 -0.61 -1.54 7.33
N GLY A 155 -1.62 -2.33 7.67
CA GLY A 155 -2.07 -2.53 9.03
C GLY A 155 -1.29 -3.61 9.76
N ASP A 156 -1.37 -3.58 11.09
CA ASP A 156 -0.74 -4.57 11.98
C ASP A 156 -1.61 -5.82 12.20
N GLY A 157 -2.85 -5.82 11.69
CA GLY A 157 -3.83 -6.86 11.99
C GLY A 157 -4.29 -6.85 13.46
N ASP A 158 -5.30 -7.65 13.78
CA ASP A 158 -5.85 -7.75 15.13
C ASP A 158 -5.15 -8.77 16.04
N GLY A 159 -4.19 -9.53 15.51
CA GLY A 159 -3.47 -10.59 16.22
C GLY A 159 -4.34 -11.80 16.59
N GLU A 160 -5.60 -11.84 16.16
CA GLU A 160 -6.49 -13.00 16.35
C GLU A 160 -6.73 -13.73 15.02
N LEU A 161 -7.13 -12.99 13.99
CA LEU A 161 -7.33 -13.53 12.64
C LEU A 161 -6.21 -13.14 11.69
N PHE A 162 -5.67 -11.92 11.83
CA PHE A 162 -4.62 -11.42 10.95
C PHE A 162 -3.41 -11.00 11.77
N ALA A 163 -2.23 -11.43 11.32
CA ALA A 163 -0.97 -10.83 11.71
C ALA A 163 -0.76 -9.53 10.91
N ARG A 164 0.36 -8.84 11.16
CA ARG A 164 0.77 -7.67 10.36
C ARG A 164 0.90 -8.05 8.90
N PHE A 165 0.42 -7.18 8.01
CA PHE A 165 0.30 -7.50 6.58
C PHE A 165 1.65 -7.48 5.83
N THR A 166 2.72 -7.05 6.49
CA THR A 166 4.09 -7.04 5.95
C THR A 166 4.78 -8.40 6.00
N THR A 167 4.28 -9.37 6.79
CA THR A 167 4.96 -10.68 6.93
C THR A 167 4.90 -11.54 5.67
N ASP A 168 4.04 -11.19 4.72
CA ASP A 168 3.85 -11.91 3.47
C ASP A 168 4.27 -11.03 2.29
N VAL A 169 5.35 -11.42 1.62
CA VAL A 169 5.89 -10.70 0.47
C VAL A 169 4.90 -10.71 -0.71
N ASP A 170 4.04 -11.72 -0.82
CA ASP A 170 3.04 -11.79 -1.90
C ASP A 170 1.99 -10.69 -1.72
N ILE A 171 1.65 -10.33 -0.48
CA ILE A 171 0.75 -9.19 -0.19
C ILE A 171 1.40 -7.88 -0.63
N ILE A 172 2.68 -7.68 -0.32
CA ILE A 172 3.43 -6.49 -0.74
C ILE A 172 3.46 -6.40 -2.27
N ALA A 173 3.82 -7.49 -2.95
CA ALA A 173 3.91 -7.55 -4.40
C ALA A 173 2.54 -7.38 -5.08
N HIS A 174 1.48 -7.95 -4.51
CA HIS A 174 0.10 -7.82 -4.99
C HIS A 174 -0.32 -6.36 -5.05
N GLU A 175 -0.15 -5.65 -3.95
CA GLU A 175 -0.58 -4.26 -3.82
C GLU A 175 0.32 -3.30 -4.62
N LEU A 176 1.62 -3.57 -4.76
CA LEU A 176 2.47 -2.80 -5.67
C LEU A 176 2.09 -3.03 -7.15
N THR A 177 1.72 -4.26 -7.54
CA THR A 177 1.26 -4.59 -8.90
C THR A 177 -0.03 -3.89 -9.29
N HIS A 178 -0.84 -3.58 -8.28
CA HIS A 178 -1.99 -2.72 -8.39
C HIS A 178 -1.62 -1.29 -8.83
N GLY A 179 -0.49 -0.74 -8.37
CA GLY A 179 0.12 0.47 -8.90
C GLY A 179 0.59 0.33 -10.36
N VAL A 180 1.21 -0.80 -10.72
CA VAL A 180 1.65 -1.04 -12.12
C VAL A 180 0.44 -0.99 -13.07
N THR A 181 -0.65 -1.64 -12.69
CA THR A 181 -1.90 -1.60 -13.47
C THR A 181 -2.44 -0.18 -13.63
N GLN A 182 -2.30 0.69 -12.62
CA GLN A 182 -2.71 2.10 -12.67
C GLN A 182 -1.89 2.95 -13.66
N TYR A 183 -0.60 2.64 -13.83
CA TYR A 183 0.27 3.36 -14.77
C TYR A 183 0.25 2.80 -16.19
N GLU A 184 -0.29 1.59 -16.37
CA GLU A 184 -0.43 0.92 -17.66
C GLU A 184 -1.88 0.93 -18.16
N ALA A 185 -2.57 -0.21 -18.03
CA ALA A 185 -3.89 -0.44 -18.62
C ALA A 185 -5.01 0.37 -17.94
N ALA A 186 -4.77 0.90 -16.74
CA ALA A 186 -5.72 1.68 -15.95
C ALA A 186 -7.10 1.01 -15.86
N LEU A 187 -7.10 -0.31 -15.60
CA LEU A 187 -8.33 -1.11 -15.53
C LEU A 187 -9.27 -0.53 -14.46
N VAL A 188 -10.52 -0.30 -14.88
CA VAL A 188 -11.64 0.22 -14.08
C VAL A 188 -12.50 -0.94 -13.58
#